data_AF-A0A832T4J4-F1
#
_entry.id   AF-A0A832T4J4-F1
#
_cell.length_a   1.000
_cell.length_b   1.000
_cell.length_c   1.000
_cell.angle_alpha   90.00
_cell.angle_beta   90.00
_cell.angle_gamma   90.00
#
_symmetry.space_group_name_H-M   'P 1'
#
loop_
_entity.id
_entity.type
_entity.pdbx_description
1 polymer ?
#
loop_
_entity_poly.entity_id
_entity_poly.type
_entity_poly.pdbx_seq_one_letter_code
_entity_poly.pdbx_strand_id
1 'polypeptide(L)'
;MRLSKCLKQAFNMVIHSKLRSWLTIIGIVIGVGSVLAIVALGEGMRPSVNSRLGGLGADLLTLTAGAARGFGGMGGGGSSNVGATASDEIPQLDRGDVQVLKGIPEIFALDTQISGRVDIAFLSKKGSVSLTGVDQKEWYKITTEEIRDGRLLGPADQNVVVIGARLADTYFDSPLGVNKMFTIEGRSFRIVGVLDDQSTSIYMPIQMAYQVLEDKDQDVYDSIIIKAKSEELVPAVEEKVTKKLLISRHKTERNKDFSIRTQQQAAARFAEITGAITLFLTAIAAVSLLVGAVGIANTMFTSVLEKTKDIGIMKAIGARNSDILKIFLINAGLIGLIGGIIGVFLGIVLSKLMPFVVPNMRGMGGQAIVTTSSMLVALLVALLVGMLAGVIPAYKASRLKPVDALRYE
;
A
#
# COMPACT_ATOMS: atom_id res chain seq x y z
N MET A 1 -26.22 37.53 21.65
CA MET A 1 -26.86 37.16 20.36
C MET A 1 -26.96 35.64 20.28
N ARG A 2 -28.11 35.08 19.89
CA ARG A 2 -28.32 33.62 19.80
C ARG A 2 -27.50 33.04 18.64
N LEU A 3 -26.74 31.96 18.91
CA LEU A 3 -25.86 31.23 17.97
C LEU A 3 -26.51 30.95 16.60
N SER A 4 -27.81 30.68 16.60
CA SER A 4 -28.65 30.46 15.42
C SER A 4 -28.67 31.64 14.43
N LYS A 5 -28.64 32.90 14.91
CA LYS A 5 -28.61 34.07 14.02
C LYS A 5 -27.26 34.23 13.32
N CYS A 6 -26.16 33.93 14.00
CA CYS A 6 -24.82 33.96 13.41
C CYS A 6 -24.68 32.90 12.29
N LEU A 7 -25.20 31.70 12.51
CA LEU A 7 -25.15 30.61 11.53
C LEU A 7 -25.92 30.97 10.24
N LYS A 8 -27.12 31.54 10.40
CA LYS A 8 -27.99 31.94 9.27
C LYS A 8 -27.37 33.08 8.45
N GLN A 9 -26.67 34.00 9.11
CA GLN A 9 -26.01 35.13 8.47
C GLN A 9 -24.73 34.72 7.73
N ALA A 10 -23.96 33.78 8.28
CA ALA A 10 -22.79 33.20 7.62
C ALA A 10 -23.16 32.44 6.33
N PHE A 11 -24.23 31.65 6.36
CA PHE A 11 -24.69 30.88 5.19
C PHE A 11 -25.10 31.78 4.02
N ASN A 12 -25.77 32.91 4.31
CA ASN A 12 -26.18 33.87 3.28
C ASN A 12 -24.99 34.63 2.65
N MET A 13 -23.86 34.77 3.36
CA MET A 13 -22.64 35.40 2.84
C MET A 13 -21.88 34.51 1.85
N VAL A 14 -21.96 33.18 2.00
CA VAL A 14 -21.28 32.23 1.09
C VAL A 14 -21.99 32.16 -0.27
N ILE A 15 -23.32 32.26 -0.29
CA ILE A 15 -24.13 32.11 -1.52
C ILE A 15 -24.00 33.31 -2.48
N HIS A 16 -23.64 34.51 -1.99
CA HIS A 16 -23.66 35.75 -2.79
C HIS A 16 -22.33 36.13 -3.49
N SER A 17 -21.19 35.48 -3.23
CA SER A 17 -19.88 35.85 -3.83
C SER A 17 -19.40 34.86 -4.92
N LYS A 18 -19.91 35.05 -6.16
CA LYS A 18 -20.00 34.00 -7.20
C LYS A 18 -18.71 33.44 -7.83
N LEU A 19 -17.55 34.10 -7.76
CA LEU A 19 -16.30 33.57 -8.36
C LEU A 19 -15.16 33.44 -7.33
N ARG A 20 -15.09 34.38 -6.38
CA ARG A 20 -14.03 34.43 -5.38
C ARG A 20 -14.19 33.36 -4.30
N SER A 21 -15.41 33.12 -3.81
CA SER A 21 -15.66 31.98 -2.90
C SER A 21 -15.42 30.64 -3.57
N TRP A 22 -15.69 30.53 -4.88
CA TRP A 22 -15.53 29.24 -5.56
C TRP A 22 -14.06 28.84 -5.68
N LEU A 23 -13.17 29.78 -6.03
CA LEU A 23 -11.73 29.51 -6.13
C LEU A 23 -11.09 29.16 -4.77
N THR A 24 -11.57 29.76 -3.68
CA THR A 24 -11.07 29.48 -2.33
C THR A 24 -11.59 28.16 -1.79
N ILE A 25 -12.86 27.84 -2.06
CA ILE A 25 -13.44 26.53 -1.74
C ILE A 25 -12.71 25.42 -2.48
N ILE A 26 -12.35 25.59 -3.76
CA ILE A 26 -11.59 24.58 -4.52
C ILE A 26 -10.25 24.24 -3.86
N GLY A 27 -9.48 25.24 -3.42
CA GLY A 27 -8.20 25.00 -2.73
C GLY A 27 -8.37 24.19 -1.44
N ILE A 28 -9.41 24.50 -0.65
CA ILE A 28 -9.75 23.76 0.58
C ILE A 28 -10.22 22.34 0.23
N VAL A 29 -11.08 22.18 -0.77
CA VAL A 29 -11.61 20.90 -1.22
C VAL A 29 -10.49 19.95 -1.65
N ILE A 30 -9.55 20.44 -2.47
CA ILE A 30 -8.39 19.65 -2.91
C ILE A 30 -7.48 19.32 -1.73
N GLY A 31 -7.20 20.29 -0.86
CA GLY A 31 -6.37 20.09 0.33
C GLY A 31 -6.95 19.06 1.30
N VAL A 32 -8.24 19.19 1.65
CA VAL A 32 -8.93 18.29 2.57
C VAL A 32 -9.14 16.92 1.95
N GLY A 33 -9.46 16.84 0.65
CA GLY A 33 -9.53 15.56 -0.07
C GLY A 33 -8.20 14.82 -0.06
N SER A 34 -7.09 15.53 -0.23
CA SER A 34 -5.74 14.97 -0.14
C SER A 34 -5.41 14.47 1.27
N VAL A 35 -5.73 15.25 2.31
CA VAL A 35 -5.59 14.82 3.71
C VAL A 35 -6.41 13.56 3.99
N LEU A 36 -7.67 13.53 3.53
CA LEU A 36 -8.52 12.36 3.68
C LEU A 36 -7.92 11.14 2.99
N ALA A 37 -7.41 11.29 1.77
CA ALA A 37 -6.76 10.21 1.02
C ALA A 37 -5.54 9.66 1.76
N ILE A 38 -4.70 10.53 2.34
CA ILE A 38 -3.52 10.14 3.10
C ILE A 38 -3.90 9.33 4.35
N VAL A 39 -4.86 9.82 5.13
CA VAL A 39 -5.29 9.12 6.36
C VAL A 39 -6.00 7.81 6.00
N ALA A 40 -6.82 7.80 4.95
CA ALA A 40 -7.49 6.59 4.46
C ALA A 40 -6.51 5.55 3.89
N LEU A 41 -5.44 5.98 3.23
CA LEU A 41 -4.33 5.11 2.83
C LEU A 41 -3.64 4.52 4.06
N GLY A 42 -3.26 5.35 5.03
CA GLY A 42 -2.61 4.89 6.25
C GLY A 42 -3.45 3.85 7.01
N GLU A 43 -4.74 4.10 7.19
CA GLU A 43 -5.66 3.15 7.84
C GLU A 43 -5.89 1.90 6.98
N GLY A 44 -6.02 2.05 5.65
CA GLY A 44 -6.20 0.93 4.72
C GLY A 44 -5.01 -0.03 4.66
N MET A 45 -3.81 0.48 4.94
CA MET A 45 -2.59 -0.31 4.89
C MET A 45 -2.29 -1.04 6.21
N ARG A 46 -2.86 -0.62 7.35
CA ARG A 46 -2.62 -1.27 8.65
C ARG A 46 -2.98 -2.77 8.66
N PRO A 47 -4.16 -3.21 8.17
CA PRO A 47 -4.46 -4.63 8.08
C PRO A 47 -3.48 -5.36 7.16
N SER A 48 -3.17 -4.77 6.00
CA SER A 48 -2.21 -5.35 5.05
C SER A 48 -0.82 -5.53 5.68
N VAL A 49 -0.33 -4.56 6.45
CA VAL A 49 0.96 -4.66 7.15
C VAL A 49 0.90 -5.68 8.28
N ASN A 50 -0.14 -5.65 9.11
CA ASN A 50 -0.30 -6.61 10.21
C ASN A 50 -0.48 -8.05 9.73
N SER A 51 -1.24 -8.28 8.66
CA SER A 51 -1.40 -9.60 8.04
C SER A 51 -0.12 -10.03 7.33
N ARG A 52 0.63 -9.10 6.72
CA ARG A 52 1.95 -9.41 6.13
C ARG A 52 3.00 -9.74 7.18
N LEU A 53 2.96 -9.12 8.36
CA LEU A 53 3.88 -9.41 9.45
C LEU A 53 3.44 -10.67 10.24
N GLY A 54 2.15 -10.86 10.48
CA GLY A 54 1.65 -11.99 11.28
C GLY A 54 1.37 -13.29 10.52
N GLY A 55 1.16 -13.23 9.20
CA GLY A 55 0.66 -14.37 8.40
C GLY A 55 1.54 -14.86 7.25
N LEU A 56 2.57 -14.11 6.83
CA LEU A 56 3.40 -14.48 5.66
C LEU A 56 4.69 -15.24 6.02
N GLY A 57 4.76 -15.80 7.22
CA GLY A 57 5.97 -16.46 7.68
C GLY A 57 7.07 -15.43 7.90
N ALA A 58 6.91 -14.62 8.94
CA ALA A 58 7.94 -13.68 9.37
C ALA A 58 9.24 -14.39 9.79
N ASP A 59 9.16 -15.71 10.03
CA ASP A 59 10.25 -16.66 10.25
C ASP A 59 10.88 -17.20 8.95
N LEU A 60 10.44 -16.76 7.76
CA LEU A 60 10.95 -17.23 6.47
C LEU A 60 12.05 -16.33 5.91
N LEU A 61 13.09 -16.97 5.41
CA LEU A 61 14.16 -16.38 4.62
C LEU A 61 14.19 -17.05 3.24
N THR A 62 14.25 -16.25 2.19
CA THR A 62 14.42 -16.72 0.82
C THR A 62 15.87 -16.53 0.41
N LEU A 63 16.57 -17.62 0.15
CA LEU A 63 17.89 -17.63 -0.46
C LEU A 63 17.72 -17.76 -1.97
N THR A 64 18.31 -16.86 -2.75
CA THR A 64 18.28 -16.89 -4.22
C THR A 64 19.70 -16.80 -4.76
N ALA A 65 19.98 -17.50 -5.86
CA ALA A 65 21.24 -17.37 -6.56
C ALA A 65 21.40 -15.97 -7.19
N GLY A 66 22.63 -15.46 -7.24
CA GLY A 66 22.96 -14.14 -7.76
C GLY A 66 23.14 -13.07 -6.67
N ALA A 67 24.11 -12.20 -6.88
CA ALA A 67 24.34 -11.03 -6.03
C ALA A 67 23.18 -10.04 -6.19
N ALA A 68 22.58 -9.59 -5.10
CA ALA A 68 21.64 -8.47 -5.12
C ALA A 68 22.38 -7.15 -5.42
N ARG A 69 22.84 -6.95 -6.66
CA ARG A 69 23.33 -5.66 -7.13
C ARG A 69 22.11 -4.78 -7.45
N GLY A 70 21.93 -3.72 -6.65
CA GLY A 70 21.23 -2.47 -7.00
C GLY A 70 19.93 -2.58 -7.81
N PHE A 71 18.82 -2.41 -7.11
CA PHE A 71 17.45 -2.24 -7.60
C PHE A 71 17.33 -1.39 -8.88
N GLY A 72 16.75 -1.97 -9.95
CA GLY A 72 16.40 -1.28 -11.18
C GLY A 72 15.56 -2.16 -12.11
N GLY A 73 14.32 -2.45 -11.73
CA GLY A 73 13.41 -3.22 -12.60
C GLY A 73 12.12 -3.65 -11.92
N MET A 74 11.10 -2.79 -11.95
CA MET A 74 9.73 -3.16 -11.65
C MET A 74 9.18 -3.95 -12.85
N GLY A 75 8.97 -5.25 -12.67
CA GLY A 75 8.18 -6.09 -13.58
C GLY A 75 8.99 -7.09 -14.41
N GLY A 76 8.66 -8.37 -14.24
CA GLY A 76 9.10 -9.44 -15.13
C GLY A 76 9.97 -10.46 -14.43
N GLY A 77 9.39 -11.61 -14.08
CA GLY A 77 10.15 -12.84 -13.95
C GLY A 77 10.86 -13.08 -15.27
N GLY A 78 12.17 -12.88 -15.25
CA GLY A 78 13.05 -12.99 -16.39
C GLY A 78 14.45 -12.94 -15.82
N SER A 79 15.19 -14.02 -15.99
CA SER A 79 16.61 -14.13 -15.67
C SER A 79 17.31 -12.85 -16.13
N SER A 80 17.76 -12.04 -15.17
CA SER A 80 18.57 -10.88 -15.48
C SER A 80 19.92 -11.40 -15.96
N ASN A 81 20.09 -11.49 -17.28
CA ASN A 81 21.39 -11.58 -17.93
C ASN A 81 22.15 -10.27 -17.62
N VAL A 82 22.78 -10.25 -16.46
CA VAL A 82 23.84 -9.29 -16.11
C VAL A 82 25.03 -9.66 -16.98
N GLY A 83 25.56 -8.68 -17.73
CA GLY A 83 26.63 -8.86 -18.70
C GLY A 83 27.75 -9.77 -18.19
N ALA A 84 27.78 -10.99 -18.73
CA ALA A 84 28.83 -11.95 -18.50
C ALA A 84 30.03 -11.57 -19.36
N THR A 85 31.10 -11.11 -18.72
CA THR A 85 32.44 -11.40 -19.23
C THR A 85 32.58 -12.93 -19.28
N ALA A 86 33.13 -13.44 -20.37
CA ALA A 86 33.06 -14.84 -20.83
C ALA A 86 33.75 -15.92 -19.94
N SER A 87 33.82 -15.71 -18.62
CA SER A 87 34.49 -16.62 -17.68
C SER A 87 33.81 -16.79 -16.32
N ASP A 88 32.70 -16.10 -16.03
CA ASP A 88 32.00 -16.27 -14.74
C ASP A 88 30.84 -17.26 -14.89
N GLU A 89 30.97 -18.42 -14.24
CA GLU A 89 29.88 -19.37 -14.05
C GLU A 89 28.66 -18.64 -13.48
N ILE A 90 27.48 -18.88 -14.07
CA ILE A 90 26.22 -18.34 -13.57
C ILE A 90 26.06 -18.87 -12.14
N PRO A 91 25.90 -18.00 -11.13
CA PRO A 91 25.69 -18.46 -9.77
C PRO A 91 24.45 -19.35 -9.70
N GLN A 92 24.61 -20.55 -9.16
CA GLN A 92 23.54 -21.53 -8.96
C GLN A 92 23.49 -21.94 -7.49
N LEU A 93 22.31 -22.33 -6.98
CA LEU A 93 22.18 -22.99 -5.69
C LEU A 93 22.15 -24.49 -5.93
N ASP A 94 22.90 -25.25 -5.14
CA ASP A 94 23.05 -26.69 -5.33
C ASP A 94 22.70 -27.48 -4.06
N ARG A 95 22.81 -28.80 -4.18
CA ARG A 95 22.60 -29.72 -3.05
C ARG A 95 23.62 -29.57 -1.92
N GLY A 96 24.84 -29.12 -2.22
CA GLY A 96 25.88 -28.84 -1.25
C GLY A 96 25.45 -27.72 -0.29
N ASP A 97 24.85 -26.66 -0.82
CA ASP A 97 24.30 -25.57 0.00
C ASP A 97 23.23 -26.08 0.95
N VAL A 98 22.31 -26.91 0.46
CA VAL A 98 21.24 -27.50 1.29
C VAL A 98 21.84 -28.32 2.44
N GLN A 99 22.92 -29.06 2.22
CA GLN A 99 23.62 -29.80 3.28
C GLN A 99 24.26 -28.89 4.33
N VAL A 100 24.88 -27.79 3.90
CA VAL A 100 25.47 -26.79 4.81
C VAL A 100 24.39 -26.16 5.68
N LEU A 101 23.24 -25.82 5.08
CA LEU A 101 22.10 -25.23 5.77
C LEU A 101 21.47 -26.19 6.78
N LYS A 102 21.35 -27.49 6.45
CA LYS A 102 20.86 -28.52 7.39
C LYS A 102 21.69 -28.61 8.67
N GLY A 103 22.96 -28.20 8.64
CA GLY A 103 23.83 -28.15 9.82
C GLY A 103 23.60 -26.95 10.75
N ILE A 104 22.60 -26.10 10.52
CA ILE A 104 22.28 -24.94 11.37
C ILE A 104 21.10 -25.32 12.28
N PRO A 105 21.29 -25.42 13.61
CA PRO A 105 20.25 -25.90 14.53
C PRO A 105 19.07 -24.93 14.69
N GLU A 106 19.22 -23.66 14.33
CA GLU A 106 18.16 -22.66 14.38
C GLU A 106 17.15 -22.74 13.22
N ILE A 107 17.48 -23.52 12.18
CA ILE A 107 16.60 -23.78 11.04
C ILE A 107 15.63 -24.91 11.40
N PHE A 108 14.35 -24.69 11.19
CA PHE A 108 13.28 -25.66 11.40
C PHE A 108 13.04 -26.54 10.17
N ALA A 109 12.98 -25.93 8.98
CA ALA A 109 12.76 -26.63 7.72
C ALA A 109 13.42 -25.88 6.55
N LEU A 110 13.70 -26.62 5.48
CA LEU A 110 14.27 -26.13 4.23
C LEU A 110 13.45 -26.66 3.05
N ASP A 111 12.95 -25.78 2.20
CA ASP A 111 12.26 -26.13 0.98
C ASP A 111 13.07 -25.65 -0.23
N THR A 112 13.45 -26.57 -1.10
CA THR A 112 14.14 -26.26 -2.34
C THR A 112 13.12 -26.01 -3.43
N GLN A 113 13.29 -24.92 -4.17
CA GLN A 113 12.35 -24.51 -5.19
C GLN A 113 13.02 -24.28 -6.54
N ILE A 114 12.32 -24.72 -7.58
CA ILE A 114 12.57 -24.33 -8.96
C ILE A 114 11.33 -23.67 -9.50
N SER A 115 11.51 -22.64 -10.32
CA SER A 115 10.41 -21.87 -10.85
C SER A 115 10.58 -21.66 -12.35
N GLY A 116 9.47 -21.71 -13.05
CA GLY A 116 9.43 -21.48 -14.49
C GLY A 116 8.06 -21.01 -14.92
N ARG A 117 7.96 -20.57 -16.17
CA ARG A 117 6.68 -20.28 -16.80
C ARG A 117 6.34 -21.44 -17.73
N VAL A 118 5.11 -21.91 -17.63
CA VAL A 118 4.62 -23.06 -18.41
C VAL A 118 3.29 -22.73 -19.05
N ASP A 119 3.07 -23.35 -20.19
CA ASP A 119 1.80 -23.30 -20.89
C ASP A 119 0.87 -24.39 -20.36
N ILE A 120 -0.31 -23.94 -19.97
CA ILE A 120 -1.40 -24.76 -19.49
C ILE A 120 -2.54 -24.78 -20.49
N ALA A 121 -3.19 -25.91 -20.59
CA ALA A 121 -4.38 -26.10 -21.39
C ALA A 121 -5.47 -26.76 -20.56
N PHE A 122 -6.67 -26.17 -20.62
CA PHE A 122 -7.87 -26.75 -20.07
C PHE A 122 -9.02 -26.53 -21.04
N LEU A 123 -9.65 -27.63 -21.48
CA LEU A 123 -10.65 -27.62 -22.54
C LEU A 123 -10.10 -26.96 -23.83
N SER A 124 -10.74 -25.91 -24.33
CA SER A 124 -10.35 -25.19 -25.55
C SER A 124 -9.52 -23.92 -25.30
N LYS A 125 -9.14 -23.65 -24.04
CA LYS A 125 -8.36 -22.46 -23.68
C LYS A 125 -6.94 -22.84 -23.27
N LYS A 126 -5.99 -22.05 -23.77
CA LYS A 126 -4.58 -22.10 -23.38
C LYS A 126 -4.24 -20.84 -22.59
N GLY A 127 -3.27 -20.96 -21.71
CA GLY A 127 -2.73 -19.84 -20.97
C GLY A 127 -1.33 -20.14 -20.48
N SER A 128 -0.63 -19.11 -20.04
CA SER A 128 0.72 -19.23 -19.50
C SER A 128 0.70 -18.80 -18.04
N VAL A 129 1.26 -19.64 -17.17
CA VAL A 129 1.24 -19.44 -15.70
C VAL A 129 2.59 -19.78 -15.08
N SER A 130 2.81 -19.31 -13.85
CA SER A 130 3.99 -19.68 -13.07
C SER A 130 3.83 -21.09 -12.50
N LEU A 131 4.87 -21.91 -12.67
CA LEU A 131 5.00 -23.21 -12.05
C LEU A 131 6.16 -23.18 -11.06
N THR A 132 5.93 -23.71 -9.88
CA THR A 132 6.91 -23.84 -8.82
C THR A 132 7.00 -25.31 -8.41
N GLY A 133 8.18 -25.90 -8.64
CA GLY A 133 8.54 -27.19 -8.07
C GLY A 133 8.96 -27.02 -6.62
N VAL A 134 8.40 -27.82 -5.72
CA VAL A 134 8.65 -27.74 -4.27
C VAL A 134 9.05 -29.09 -3.70
N ASP A 135 9.82 -29.11 -2.61
CA ASP A 135 10.10 -30.33 -1.86
C ASP A 135 8.88 -30.72 -1.03
N GLN A 136 8.09 -31.67 -1.53
CA GLN A 136 6.88 -32.17 -0.87
C GLN A 136 7.07 -32.67 0.56
N LYS A 137 8.30 -33.01 0.99
CA LYS A 137 8.59 -33.45 2.36
C LYS A 137 8.70 -32.30 3.36
N GLU A 138 9.03 -31.11 2.88
CA GLU A 138 9.31 -29.94 3.71
C GLU A 138 8.35 -28.78 3.44
N TRP A 139 7.84 -28.65 2.20
CA TRP A 139 6.93 -27.60 1.77
C TRP A 139 5.69 -27.47 2.65
N TYR A 140 5.04 -28.58 3.04
CA TYR A 140 3.86 -28.52 3.91
C TYR A 140 4.14 -27.95 5.31
N LYS A 141 5.41 -27.97 5.78
CA LYS A 141 5.83 -27.39 7.07
C LYS A 141 6.15 -25.90 6.95
N ILE A 142 6.40 -25.43 5.72
CA ILE A 142 6.89 -24.09 5.41
C ILE A 142 5.76 -23.20 4.89
N THR A 143 4.90 -23.74 4.02
CA THR A 143 3.76 -23.04 3.44
C THR A 143 2.90 -22.42 4.52
N THR A 144 2.66 -21.12 4.39
CA THR A 144 1.81 -20.32 5.28
C THR A 144 0.40 -20.14 4.73
N GLU A 145 0.19 -20.46 3.45
CA GLU A 145 -1.10 -20.34 2.78
C GLU A 145 -2.08 -21.41 3.28
N GLU A 146 -3.29 -20.98 3.63
CA GLU A 146 -4.36 -21.89 4.01
C GLU A 146 -4.90 -22.61 2.77
N ILE A 147 -5.36 -23.84 2.98
CA ILE A 147 -5.99 -24.61 1.93
C ILE A 147 -7.49 -24.34 1.91
N ARG A 148 -7.99 -23.91 0.75
CA ARG A 148 -9.43 -23.67 0.54
C ARG A 148 -10.16 -24.99 0.28
N ASP A 149 -9.64 -25.78 -0.66
CA ASP A 149 -10.24 -27.04 -1.10
C ASP A 149 -9.18 -28.14 -1.18
N GLY A 150 -9.50 -29.36 -0.73
CA GLY A 150 -8.66 -30.55 -0.90
C GLY A 150 -7.56 -30.73 0.14
N ARG A 151 -6.33 -31.08 -0.31
CA ARG A 151 -5.16 -31.29 0.56
C ARG A 151 -3.87 -30.75 -0.04
N LEU A 152 -2.89 -30.46 0.81
CA LEU A 152 -1.52 -30.13 0.39
C LEU A 152 -0.82 -31.35 -0.22
N LEU A 153 0.31 -31.10 -0.89
CA LEU A 153 1.19 -32.14 -1.44
C LEU A 153 1.73 -33.01 -0.31
N GLY A 154 1.60 -34.32 -0.48
CA GLY A 154 2.11 -35.32 0.45
C GLY A 154 3.46 -35.91 -0.02
N PRO A 155 4.24 -36.53 0.87
CA PRO A 155 5.55 -37.10 0.54
C PRO A 155 5.58 -38.20 -0.54
N ALA A 156 4.42 -38.80 -0.85
CA ALA A 156 4.27 -39.90 -1.82
C ALA A 156 3.61 -39.46 -3.13
N ASP A 157 3.25 -38.18 -3.25
CA ASP A 157 2.63 -37.64 -4.44
C ASP A 157 3.67 -37.50 -5.59
N GLN A 158 3.21 -37.65 -6.83
CA GLN A 158 4.06 -37.51 -8.02
C GLN A 158 3.32 -36.70 -9.10
N ASN A 159 2.31 -37.28 -9.75
CA ASN A 159 1.58 -36.65 -10.86
C ASN A 159 0.38 -35.80 -10.42
N VAL A 160 0.59 -34.97 -9.40
CA VAL A 160 -0.46 -34.12 -8.83
C VAL A 160 0.04 -32.71 -8.62
N VAL A 161 -0.90 -31.77 -8.55
CA VAL A 161 -0.58 -30.37 -8.30
C VAL A 161 -1.53 -29.73 -7.29
N VAL A 162 -1.05 -28.66 -6.69
CA VAL A 162 -1.86 -27.71 -5.94
C VAL A 162 -1.87 -26.40 -6.72
N ILE A 163 -3.03 -25.75 -6.84
CA ILE A 163 -3.19 -24.51 -7.61
C ILE A 163 -3.63 -23.34 -6.73
N GLY A 164 -3.32 -22.12 -7.15
CA GLY A 164 -3.84 -20.90 -6.52
C GLY A 164 -5.31 -20.63 -6.81
N ALA A 165 -5.99 -19.89 -5.93
CA ALA A 165 -7.45 -19.66 -6.02
C ALA A 165 -7.83 -18.89 -7.29
N ARG A 166 -6.97 -17.94 -7.71
CA ARG A 166 -7.24 -17.14 -8.92
C ARG A 166 -7.15 -17.97 -10.19
N LEU A 167 -6.24 -18.95 -10.23
CA LEU A 167 -6.17 -19.93 -11.31
C LEU A 167 -7.41 -20.83 -11.30
N ALA A 168 -7.88 -21.22 -10.12
CA ALA A 168 -9.07 -22.04 -9.95
C ALA A 168 -10.36 -21.37 -10.45
N ASP A 169 -10.56 -20.09 -10.10
CA ASP A 169 -11.87 -19.45 -10.24
C ASP A 169 -12.00 -18.53 -11.46
N THR A 170 -10.94 -17.76 -11.78
CA THR A 170 -11.04 -16.61 -12.69
C THR A 170 -10.32 -16.83 -14.02
N TYR A 171 -9.37 -17.76 -14.06
CA TYR A 171 -8.51 -17.92 -15.24
C TYR A 171 -9.22 -18.63 -16.41
N PHE A 172 -10.11 -19.56 -16.11
CA PHE A 172 -10.90 -20.31 -17.09
C PHE A 172 -12.39 -20.02 -16.91
N ASP A 173 -13.18 -20.16 -17.99
CA ASP A 173 -14.64 -19.94 -17.95
C ASP A 173 -15.38 -20.98 -17.08
N SER A 174 -14.71 -22.08 -16.75
CA SER A 174 -15.22 -23.13 -15.88
C SER A 174 -14.25 -23.32 -14.71
N PRO A 175 -14.74 -23.38 -13.47
CA PRO A 175 -13.88 -23.46 -12.31
C PRO A 175 -13.08 -24.77 -12.29
N LEU A 176 -11.78 -24.66 -12.06
CA LEU A 176 -10.89 -25.79 -11.81
C LEU A 176 -11.00 -26.16 -10.33
N GLY A 177 -11.56 -27.34 -10.06
CA GLY A 177 -11.71 -27.86 -8.71
C GLY A 177 -10.80 -29.05 -8.46
N VAL A 178 -10.78 -29.49 -7.19
CA VAL A 178 -10.08 -30.71 -6.78
C VAL A 178 -10.55 -31.93 -7.59
N ASN A 179 -9.63 -32.88 -7.81
CA ASN A 179 -9.78 -34.08 -8.64
C ASN A 179 -10.02 -33.86 -10.14
N LYS A 180 -9.98 -32.63 -10.65
CA LYS A 180 -9.97 -32.40 -12.09
C LYS A 180 -8.57 -32.61 -12.68
N MET A 181 -8.54 -33.07 -13.92
CA MET A 181 -7.33 -33.16 -14.72
C MET A 181 -7.17 -31.90 -15.57
N PHE A 182 -5.95 -31.40 -15.70
CA PHE A 182 -5.61 -30.34 -16.66
C PHE A 182 -4.21 -30.59 -17.22
N THR A 183 -3.91 -29.94 -18.34
CA THR A 183 -2.69 -30.20 -19.08
C THR A 183 -1.68 -29.09 -18.85
N ILE A 184 -0.43 -29.46 -18.58
CA ILE A 184 0.74 -28.58 -18.44
C ILE A 184 1.79 -29.10 -19.42
N GLU A 185 2.27 -28.27 -20.35
CA GLU A 185 3.26 -28.65 -21.37
C GLU A 185 2.92 -29.98 -22.08
N GLY A 186 1.64 -30.18 -22.43
CA GLY A 186 1.16 -31.41 -23.08
C GLY A 186 1.00 -32.64 -22.17
N ARG A 187 1.34 -32.55 -20.88
CA ARG A 187 1.19 -33.64 -19.89
C ARG A 187 0.00 -33.40 -18.96
N SER A 188 -0.72 -34.46 -18.60
CA SER A 188 -1.94 -34.34 -17.77
C SER A 188 -1.64 -34.55 -16.28
N PHE A 189 -2.09 -33.61 -15.45
CA PHE A 189 -1.93 -33.64 -13.99
C PHE A 189 -3.26 -33.52 -13.27
N ARG A 190 -3.36 -34.14 -12.09
CA ARG A 190 -4.55 -34.08 -11.22
C ARG A 190 -4.40 -32.99 -10.17
N ILE A 191 -5.42 -32.16 -10.01
CA ILE A 191 -5.47 -31.16 -8.94
C ILE A 191 -5.85 -31.86 -7.62
N VAL A 192 -5.01 -31.75 -6.59
CA VAL A 192 -5.29 -32.32 -5.26
C VAL A 192 -5.68 -31.27 -4.23
N GLY A 193 -5.37 -30.00 -4.48
CA GLY A 193 -5.73 -28.90 -3.60
C GLY A 193 -5.79 -27.56 -4.30
N VAL A 194 -6.53 -26.64 -3.71
CA VAL A 194 -6.59 -25.23 -4.09
C VAL A 194 -6.24 -24.40 -2.86
N LEU A 195 -5.20 -23.57 -2.97
CA LEU A 195 -4.81 -22.63 -1.91
C LEU A 195 -5.77 -21.45 -1.87
N ASP A 196 -6.01 -20.89 -0.69
CA ASP A 196 -6.75 -19.63 -0.53
C ASP A 196 -5.86 -18.41 -0.80
N ASP A 197 -5.10 -18.46 -1.90
CA ASP A 197 -4.20 -17.39 -2.33
C ASP A 197 -4.81 -16.58 -3.48
N GLN A 198 -4.27 -15.39 -3.72
CA GLN A 198 -4.66 -14.58 -4.90
C GLN A 198 -3.75 -14.84 -6.12
N SER A 199 -3.08 -16.00 -6.15
CA SER A 199 -2.05 -16.32 -7.13
C SER A 199 -2.59 -17.13 -8.31
N THR A 200 -1.89 -17.06 -9.44
CA THR A 200 -2.10 -17.94 -10.59
C THR A 200 -1.06 -19.05 -10.65
N SER A 201 -0.39 -19.34 -9.53
CA SER A 201 0.72 -20.29 -9.49
C SER A 201 0.26 -21.73 -9.38
N ILE A 202 1.08 -22.62 -9.92
CA ILE A 202 0.94 -24.07 -9.80
C ILE A 202 2.10 -24.59 -8.97
N TYR A 203 1.80 -25.39 -7.95
CA TYR A 203 2.76 -26.07 -7.10
C TYR A 203 2.76 -27.56 -7.40
N MET A 204 3.93 -28.14 -7.64
CA MET A 204 4.07 -29.58 -7.90
C MET A 204 5.35 -30.14 -7.29
N PRO A 205 5.47 -31.46 -7.13
CA PRO A 205 6.71 -32.07 -6.64
C PRO A 205 7.92 -31.69 -7.51
N ILE A 206 9.03 -31.31 -6.88
CA ILE A 206 10.23 -30.81 -7.58
C ILE A 206 10.77 -31.79 -8.63
N GLN A 207 10.70 -33.12 -8.37
CA GLN A 207 11.08 -34.13 -9.36
C GLN A 207 10.25 -34.08 -10.64
N MET A 208 8.96 -33.76 -10.55
CA MET A 208 8.11 -33.60 -11.73
C MET A 208 8.34 -32.26 -12.42
N ALA A 209 8.62 -31.21 -11.64
CA ALA A 209 8.95 -29.91 -12.19
C ALA A 209 10.21 -29.95 -13.07
N TYR A 210 11.26 -30.70 -12.72
CA TYR A 210 12.43 -30.92 -13.59
C TYR A 210 12.10 -31.59 -14.93
N GLN A 211 11.02 -32.37 -15.01
CA GLN A 211 10.61 -33.02 -16.26
C GLN A 211 9.73 -32.13 -17.14
N VAL A 212 9.13 -31.09 -16.54
CA VAL A 212 8.23 -30.14 -17.21
C VAL A 212 9.03 -28.89 -17.63
N LEU A 213 9.98 -28.47 -16.81
CA LEU A 213 10.90 -27.36 -17.06
C LEU A 213 12.20 -27.91 -17.66
N GLU A 214 12.26 -27.96 -18.99
CA GLU A 214 13.40 -28.52 -19.73
C GLU A 214 14.70 -27.72 -19.57
N ASP A 215 14.63 -26.50 -19.05
CA ASP A 215 15.77 -25.60 -18.81
C ASP A 215 16.43 -25.76 -17.43
N LYS A 216 16.02 -26.76 -16.64
CA LYS A 216 16.47 -26.95 -15.25
C LYS A 216 17.21 -28.27 -15.07
N ASP A 217 18.46 -28.17 -14.60
CA ASP A 217 19.29 -29.33 -14.26
C ASP A 217 18.93 -29.91 -12.89
N GLN A 218 19.06 -31.24 -12.75
CA GLN A 218 18.83 -31.91 -11.47
C GLN A 218 19.79 -31.40 -10.38
N ASP A 219 19.28 -31.33 -9.15
CA ASP A 219 20.00 -30.83 -7.96
C ASP A 219 20.44 -29.34 -8.05
N VAL A 220 19.96 -28.60 -9.05
CA VAL A 220 20.09 -27.13 -9.17
C VAL A 220 18.78 -26.45 -8.79
N TYR A 221 18.87 -25.41 -7.97
CA TYR A 221 17.72 -24.69 -7.41
C TYR A 221 17.74 -23.21 -7.77
N ASP A 222 16.57 -22.62 -8.02
CA ASP A 222 16.43 -21.18 -8.21
C ASP A 222 16.40 -20.44 -6.87
N SER A 223 15.73 -21.06 -5.89
CA SER A 223 15.65 -20.53 -4.53
C SER A 223 15.53 -21.61 -3.48
N ILE A 224 15.98 -21.31 -2.27
CA ILE A 224 15.81 -22.15 -1.08
C ILE A 224 15.05 -21.31 -0.04
N ILE A 225 13.88 -21.79 0.35
CA ILE A 225 13.10 -21.20 1.44
C ILE A 225 13.54 -21.83 2.75
N ILE A 226 13.94 -20.98 3.70
CA ILE A 226 14.46 -21.35 4.99
C ILE A 226 13.45 -20.89 6.04
N LYS A 227 12.95 -21.82 6.86
CA LYS A 227 12.10 -21.49 8.00
C LYS A 227 12.91 -21.52 9.29
N ALA A 228 13.01 -20.39 9.96
CA ALA A 228 13.60 -20.29 11.29
C ALA A 228 12.67 -20.90 12.35
N LYS A 229 13.22 -21.33 13.49
CA LYS A 229 12.42 -21.83 14.63
C LYS A 229 11.55 -20.75 15.28
N SER A 230 11.96 -19.49 15.20
CA SER A 230 11.19 -18.34 15.65
C SER A 230 11.54 -17.10 14.84
N GLU A 231 10.62 -16.14 14.80
CA GLU A 231 10.81 -14.86 14.13
C GLU A 231 11.99 -14.07 14.71
N GLU A 232 12.19 -14.13 16.03
CA GLU A 232 13.27 -13.43 16.73
C GLU A 232 14.67 -13.92 16.32
N LEU A 233 14.76 -15.18 15.89
CA LEU A 233 16.02 -15.79 15.45
C LEU A 233 16.35 -15.46 13.99
N VAL A 234 15.45 -14.86 13.23
CA VAL A 234 15.64 -14.60 11.79
C VAL A 234 16.91 -13.79 11.50
N PRO A 235 17.21 -12.67 12.20
CA PRO A 235 18.46 -11.94 11.96
C PRO A 235 19.71 -12.78 12.25
N ALA A 236 19.67 -13.60 13.31
CA ALA A 236 20.77 -14.49 13.67
C ALA A 236 20.94 -15.63 12.66
N VAL A 237 19.83 -16.16 12.12
CA VAL A 237 19.83 -17.17 11.07
C VAL A 237 20.39 -16.58 9.78
N GLU A 238 19.99 -15.37 9.38
CA GLU A 238 20.50 -14.67 8.21
C GLU A 238 22.03 -14.50 8.26
N GLU A 239 22.56 -14.06 9.40
CA GLU A 239 23.99 -13.91 9.62
C GLU A 239 24.73 -15.25 9.55
N LYS A 240 24.22 -16.27 10.25
CA LYS A 240 24.82 -17.62 10.27
C LYS A 240 24.81 -18.29 8.90
N VAL A 241 23.69 -18.17 8.17
CA VAL A 241 23.54 -18.68 6.80
C VAL A 241 24.54 -17.97 5.89
N THR A 242 24.62 -16.63 5.95
CA THR A 242 25.58 -15.86 5.15
C THR A 242 27.00 -16.31 5.43
N LYS A 243 27.41 -16.38 6.70
CA LYS A 243 28.77 -16.79 7.06
C LYS A 243 29.11 -18.21 6.62
N LYS A 244 28.19 -19.17 6.82
CA LYS A 244 28.44 -20.57 6.42
C LYS A 244 28.50 -20.74 4.91
N LEU A 245 27.62 -20.06 4.16
CA LEU A 245 27.64 -20.11 2.69
C LEU A 245 28.88 -19.42 2.11
N LEU A 246 29.33 -18.30 2.69
CA LEU A 246 30.58 -17.65 2.29
C LEU A 246 31.79 -18.57 2.47
N ILE A 247 31.87 -19.28 3.60
CA ILE A 247 32.94 -20.25 3.87
C ILE A 247 32.85 -21.45 2.91
N SER A 248 31.68 -22.07 2.78
CA SER A 248 31.50 -23.26 1.94
C SER A 248 31.78 -22.99 0.46
N ARG A 249 31.38 -21.81 -0.03
CA ARG A 249 31.57 -21.41 -1.43
C ARG A 249 32.88 -20.68 -1.69
N HIS A 250 33.74 -20.54 -0.66
CA HIS A 250 35.01 -19.80 -0.74
C HIS A 250 34.83 -18.35 -1.29
N LYS A 251 33.75 -17.67 -0.88
CA LYS A 251 33.43 -16.29 -1.29
C LYS A 251 33.63 -15.31 -0.14
N THR A 252 33.85 -14.05 -0.48
CA THR A 252 33.91 -12.91 0.46
C THR A 252 32.67 -12.03 0.25
N GLU A 253 32.31 -11.18 1.21
CA GLU A 253 31.20 -10.21 1.09
C GLU A 253 31.22 -9.39 -0.22
N ARG A 254 32.42 -9.09 -0.75
CA ARG A 254 32.59 -8.34 -2.00
C ARG A 254 32.29 -9.15 -3.27
N ASN A 255 32.39 -10.48 -3.21
CA ASN A 255 32.13 -11.40 -4.33
C ASN A 255 31.00 -12.38 -3.99
N LYS A 256 30.03 -11.91 -3.19
CA LYS A 256 28.86 -12.70 -2.80
C LYS A 256 28.02 -12.98 -4.03
N ASP A 257 27.73 -14.25 -4.27
CA ASP A 257 27.00 -14.74 -5.44
C ASP A 257 25.60 -15.25 -5.10
N PHE A 258 25.11 -14.90 -3.90
CA PHE A 258 23.78 -15.23 -3.41
C PHE A 258 23.16 -14.03 -2.70
N SER A 259 21.84 -14.02 -2.59
CA SER A 259 21.11 -13.04 -1.81
C SER A 259 20.13 -13.73 -0.88
N ILE A 260 20.03 -13.21 0.34
CA ILE A 260 19.04 -13.63 1.32
C ILE A 260 18.06 -12.48 1.45
N ARG A 261 16.77 -12.78 1.38
CA ARG A 261 15.70 -11.82 1.59
C ARG A 261 14.80 -12.33 2.70
N THR A 262 14.46 -11.47 3.65
CA THR A 262 13.50 -11.77 4.69
C THR A 262 12.18 -11.05 4.41
N GLN A 263 11.08 -11.58 4.94
CA GLN A 263 9.80 -10.88 4.85
C GLN A 263 9.81 -9.54 5.59
N GLN A 264 10.62 -9.44 6.65
CA GLN A 264 10.84 -8.21 7.41
C GLN A 264 11.51 -7.13 6.55
N GLN A 265 12.52 -7.49 5.76
CA GLN A 265 13.16 -6.55 4.82
C GLN A 265 12.16 -6.09 3.74
N ALA A 266 11.35 -7.00 3.19
CA ALA A 266 10.31 -6.65 2.23
C ALA A 266 9.27 -5.70 2.82
N ALA A 267 8.81 -5.97 4.05
CA ALA A 267 7.89 -5.11 4.78
C ALA A 267 8.49 -3.72 5.08
N ALA A 268 9.76 -3.67 5.50
CA ALA A 268 10.47 -2.41 5.75
C ALA A 268 10.61 -1.57 4.47
N ARG A 269 10.98 -2.18 3.34
CA ARG A 269 11.03 -1.48 2.03
C ARG A 269 9.67 -0.95 1.60
N PHE A 270 8.63 -1.74 1.81
CA PHE A 270 7.27 -1.31 1.50
C PHE A 270 6.83 -0.14 2.39
N ALA A 271 7.18 -0.17 3.68
CA ALA A 271 6.96 0.93 4.61
C ALA A 271 7.76 2.19 4.22
N GLU A 272 9.01 2.07 3.77
CA GLU A 272 9.83 3.17 3.26
C GLU A 272 9.17 3.84 2.03
N ILE A 273 8.79 3.06 1.02
CA ILE A 273 8.15 3.57 -0.21
C ILE A 273 6.82 4.25 0.13
N THR A 274 6.01 3.62 0.98
CA THR A 274 4.73 4.17 1.43
C THR A 274 4.94 5.46 2.21
N GLY A 275 5.94 5.51 3.07
CA GLY A 275 6.33 6.70 3.83
C GLY A 275 6.71 7.85 2.90
N ALA A 276 7.49 7.57 1.85
CA ALA A 276 7.86 8.56 0.85
C ALA A 276 6.64 9.11 0.07
N ILE A 277 5.72 8.24 -0.38
CA ILE A 277 4.47 8.65 -1.03
C ILE A 277 3.61 9.48 -0.07
N THR A 278 3.49 9.03 1.18
CA THR A 278 2.74 9.74 2.23
C THR A 278 3.30 11.13 2.48
N LEU A 279 4.62 11.26 2.59
CA LEU A 279 5.30 12.54 2.77
C LEU A 279 5.06 13.47 1.58
N PHE A 280 5.17 12.96 0.36
CA PHE A 280 4.93 13.72 -0.86
C PHE A 280 3.48 14.23 -0.96
N LEU A 281 2.50 13.36 -0.71
CA LEU A 281 1.08 13.75 -0.67
C LEU A 281 0.81 14.75 0.46
N THR A 282 1.44 14.57 1.62
CA THR A 282 1.30 15.51 2.75
C THR A 282 1.84 16.89 2.39
N ALA A 283 2.96 16.98 1.67
CA ALA A 283 3.51 18.24 1.19
C ALA A 283 2.54 18.93 0.21
N ILE A 284 1.96 18.19 -0.75
CA ILE A 284 0.95 18.73 -1.67
C ILE A 284 -0.30 19.20 -0.92
N ALA A 285 -0.77 18.42 0.04
CA ALA A 285 -1.91 18.77 0.88
C ALA A 285 -1.62 20.05 1.70
N ALA A 286 -0.43 20.17 2.29
CA ALA A 286 -0.02 21.35 3.04
C ALA A 286 0.02 22.61 2.16
N VAL A 287 0.60 22.53 0.96
CA VAL A 287 0.60 23.65 0.00
C VAL A 287 -0.82 24.01 -0.43
N SER A 288 -1.67 23.02 -0.72
CA SER A 288 -3.06 23.24 -1.12
C SER A 288 -3.88 23.91 0.00
N LEU A 289 -3.69 23.46 1.24
CA LEU A 289 -4.32 24.07 2.41
C LEU A 289 -3.80 25.50 2.64
N LEU A 290 -2.52 25.77 2.40
CA LEU A 290 -1.97 27.13 2.50
C LEU A 290 -2.60 28.05 1.45
N VAL A 291 -2.70 27.61 0.19
CA VAL A 291 -3.38 28.37 -0.88
C VAL A 291 -4.85 28.61 -0.52
N GLY A 292 -5.55 27.59 -0.01
CA GLY A 292 -6.90 27.71 0.52
C GLY A 292 -7.01 28.72 1.66
N ALA A 293 -6.08 28.68 2.63
CA ALA A 293 -6.02 29.58 3.76
C ALA A 293 -5.81 31.05 3.34
N VAL A 294 -4.89 31.31 2.40
CA VAL A 294 -4.69 32.65 1.82
C VAL A 294 -5.98 33.12 1.14
N GLY A 295 -6.67 32.21 0.45
CA GLY A 295 -7.98 32.45 -0.13
C GLY A 295 -9.04 32.88 0.89
N ILE A 296 -9.17 32.13 1.98
CA ILE A 296 -10.09 32.47 3.10
C ILE A 296 -9.72 33.83 3.67
N ALA A 297 -8.43 34.08 3.93
CA ALA A 297 -7.97 35.35 4.48
C ALA A 297 -8.34 36.53 3.56
N ASN A 298 -8.11 36.41 2.25
CA ASN A 298 -8.45 37.46 1.27
C ASN A 298 -9.96 37.71 1.19
N THR A 299 -10.75 36.64 1.19
CA THR A 299 -12.21 36.73 1.20
C THR A 299 -12.70 37.41 2.48
N MET A 300 -12.09 37.09 3.62
CA MET A 300 -12.40 37.71 4.91
C MET A 300 -11.97 39.17 4.96
N PHE A 301 -10.78 39.55 4.45
CA PHE A 301 -10.40 40.96 4.35
C PHE A 301 -11.40 41.76 3.53
N THR A 302 -11.82 41.23 2.37
CA THR A 302 -12.83 41.88 1.53
C THR A 302 -14.16 41.99 2.28
N SER A 303 -14.62 40.91 2.92
CA SER A 303 -15.86 40.91 3.70
C SER A 303 -15.85 41.90 4.86
N VAL A 304 -14.69 42.11 5.49
CA VAL A 304 -14.52 43.12 6.55
C VAL A 304 -14.66 44.52 5.98
N LEU A 305 -14.05 44.79 4.82
CA LEU A 305 -14.16 46.09 4.15
C LEU A 305 -15.60 46.39 3.74
N GLU A 306 -16.28 45.43 3.10
CA GLU A 306 -17.69 45.56 2.68
C GLU A 306 -18.64 45.77 3.87
N LYS A 307 -18.31 45.21 5.05
CA LYS A 307 -19.12 45.31 6.27
C LYS A 307 -18.59 46.31 7.30
N THR A 308 -17.69 47.20 6.90
CA THR A 308 -17.06 48.17 7.82
C THR A 308 -18.11 48.99 8.58
N LYS A 309 -19.13 49.51 7.87
CA LYS A 309 -20.21 50.32 8.45
C LYS A 309 -21.05 49.54 9.46
N ASP A 310 -21.42 48.30 9.13
CA ASP A 310 -22.17 47.40 10.03
C ASP A 310 -21.39 47.13 11.33
N ILE A 311 -20.08 46.90 11.22
CA ILE A 311 -19.19 46.71 12.38
C ILE A 311 -19.15 47.97 13.23
N GLY A 312 -19.05 49.15 12.61
CA GLY A 312 -19.10 50.45 13.28
C GLY A 312 -20.38 50.65 14.10
N ILE A 313 -21.54 50.32 13.52
CA ILE A 313 -22.85 50.40 14.18
C ILE A 313 -22.90 49.44 15.39
N MET A 314 -22.48 48.17 15.21
CA MET A 314 -22.46 47.19 16.29
C MET A 314 -21.59 47.65 17.48
N LYS A 315 -20.42 48.23 17.20
CA LYS A 315 -19.54 48.76 18.25
C LYS A 315 -20.08 50.02 18.90
N ALA A 316 -20.76 50.90 18.15
CA ALA A 316 -21.41 52.09 18.69
C ALA A 316 -22.56 51.73 19.66
N ILE A 317 -23.25 50.62 19.41
CA ILE A 317 -24.32 50.09 20.29
C ILE A 317 -23.74 49.28 21.47
N GLY A 318 -22.42 49.07 21.54
CA GLY A 318 -21.73 48.50 22.69
C GLY A 318 -21.14 47.09 22.51
N ALA A 319 -21.04 46.56 21.29
CA ALA A 319 -20.36 45.28 21.05
C ALA A 319 -18.87 45.35 21.43
N ARG A 320 -18.37 44.35 22.17
CA ARG A 320 -16.95 44.28 22.55
C ARG A 320 -16.09 43.82 21.36
N ASN A 321 -14.80 44.16 21.38
CA ASN A 321 -13.85 43.64 20.38
C ASN A 321 -13.87 42.11 20.32
N SER A 322 -14.01 41.44 21.47
CA SER A 322 -14.11 39.98 21.54
C SER A 322 -15.35 39.41 20.85
N ASP A 323 -16.45 40.16 20.79
CA ASP A 323 -17.69 39.70 20.14
C ASP A 323 -17.52 39.73 18.63
N ILE A 324 -16.96 40.83 18.10
CA ILE A 324 -16.65 40.97 16.67
C ILE A 324 -15.62 39.91 16.26
N LEU A 325 -14.55 39.73 17.05
CA LEU A 325 -13.53 38.72 16.78
C LEU A 325 -14.14 37.31 16.66
N LYS A 326 -14.99 36.91 17.61
CA LYS A 326 -15.66 35.59 17.60
C LYS A 326 -16.57 35.42 16.39
N ILE A 327 -17.33 36.45 16.00
CA ILE A 327 -18.21 36.38 14.83
C ILE A 327 -17.40 36.07 13.57
N PHE A 328 -16.32 36.82 13.33
CA PHE A 328 -15.49 36.63 12.15
C PHE A 328 -14.68 35.32 12.20
N LEU A 329 -14.17 34.90 13.36
CA LEU A 329 -13.50 33.59 13.50
C LEU A 329 -14.44 32.42 13.22
N ILE A 330 -15.66 32.45 13.77
CA ILE A 330 -16.68 31.43 13.50
C ILE A 330 -17.04 31.41 12.01
N ASN A 331 -17.14 32.59 11.36
CA ASN A 331 -17.39 32.67 9.94
C ASN A 331 -16.26 32.04 9.10
N ALA A 332 -15.00 32.30 9.44
CA ALA A 332 -13.85 31.68 8.78
C ALA A 332 -13.82 30.15 8.97
N GLY A 333 -14.08 29.70 10.20
CA GLY A 333 -14.20 28.28 10.51
C GLY A 333 -15.34 27.60 9.75
N LEU A 334 -16.49 28.27 9.58
CA LEU A 334 -17.61 27.77 8.78
C LEU A 334 -17.25 27.64 7.30
N ILE A 335 -16.52 28.60 6.72
CA ILE A 335 -16.04 28.50 5.34
C ILE A 335 -15.11 27.28 5.19
N GLY A 336 -14.17 27.12 6.12
CA GLY A 336 -13.29 25.94 6.17
C GLY A 336 -14.06 24.64 6.31
N LEU A 337 -15.08 24.58 7.17
CA LEU A 337 -15.90 23.41 7.41
C LEU A 337 -16.77 23.05 6.20
N ILE A 338 -17.35 24.03 5.51
CA ILE A 338 -18.12 23.79 4.27
C ILE A 338 -17.20 23.23 3.19
N GLY A 339 -16.02 23.84 2.98
CA GLY A 339 -15.01 23.31 2.06
C GLY A 339 -14.55 21.90 2.45
N GLY A 340 -14.40 21.65 3.75
CA GLY A 340 -14.05 20.35 4.30
C GLY A 340 -15.11 19.27 4.06
N ILE A 341 -16.39 19.59 4.27
CA ILE A 341 -17.50 18.66 3.98
C ILE A 341 -17.52 18.29 2.49
N ILE A 342 -17.38 19.29 1.62
CA ILE A 342 -17.35 19.06 0.17
C ILE A 342 -16.12 18.23 -0.22
N GLY A 343 -14.96 18.52 0.37
CA GLY A 343 -13.72 17.75 0.16
C GLY A 343 -13.83 16.31 0.61
N VAL A 344 -14.42 16.06 1.79
CA VAL A 344 -14.69 14.71 2.29
C VAL A 344 -15.67 13.97 1.40
N PHE A 345 -16.75 14.62 0.98
CA PHE A 345 -17.73 14.03 0.07
C PHE A 345 -17.08 13.62 -1.26
N LEU A 346 -16.31 14.50 -1.88
CA LEU A 346 -15.55 14.20 -3.09
C LEU A 346 -14.54 13.06 -2.88
N GLY A 347 -13.84 13.06 -1.75
CA GLY A 347 -12.89 11.99 -1.41
C GLY A 347 -13.56 10.62 -1.26
N ILE A 348 -14.75 10.55 -0.66
CA ILE A 348 -15.54 9.31 -0.58
C ILE A 348 -15.96 8.84 -1.96
N VAL A 349 -16.45 9.75 -2.81
CA VAL A 349 -16.86 9.41 -4.19
C VAL A 349 -15.68 8.88 -4.99
N LEU A 350 -14.53 9.55 -4.93
CA LEU A 350 -13.30 9.10 -5.60
C LEU A 350 -12.82 7.74 -5.07
N SER A 351 -12.86 7.52 -3.75
CA SER A 351 -12.50 6.23 -3.13
C SER A 351 -13.41 5.09 -3.60
N LYS A 352 -14.72 5.33 -3.76
CA LYS A 352 -15.65 4.32 -4.26
C LYS A 352 -15.56 4.07 -5.77
N LEU A 353 -15.08 5.05 -6.55
CA LEU A 353 -14.89 4.92 -8.00
C LEU A 353 -13.57 4.24 -8.36
N MET A 354 -12.55 4.37 -7.51
CA MET A 354 -11.21 3.76 -7.68
C MET A 354 -11.26 2.26 -8.08
N PRO A 355 -12.05 1.39 -7.42
CA PRO A 355 -12.15 -0.03 -7.77
C PRO A 355 -12.66 -0.30 -9.20
N PHE A 356 -13.44 0.61 -9.79
CA PHE A 356 -13.95 0.48 -11.14
C PHE A 356 -12.93 0.93 -12.20
N VAL A 357 -12.10 1.93 -11.86
CA VAL A 357 -11.08 2.47 -12.76
C VAL A 357 -9.81 1.62 -12.77
N VAL A 358 -9.46 1.00 -11.63
CA VAL A 358 -8.28 0.13 -11.51
C VAL A 358 -8.66 -1.23 -10.89
N PRO A 359 -9.31 -2.13 -11.65
CA PRO A 359 -9.79 -3.42 -11.14
C PRO A 359 -8.68 -4.30 -10.55
N ASN A 360 -7.46 -4.18 -11.09
CA ASN A 360 -6.31 -5.00 -10.72
C ASN A 360 -5.65 -4.59 -9.39
N MET A 361 -6.00 -3.44 -8.79
CA MET A 361 -5.41 -3.00 -7.52
C MET A 361 -6.01 -3.67 -6.28
N ARG A 362 -7.12 -4.41 -6.40
CA ARG A 362 -7.74 -5.13 -5.28
C ARG A 362 -6.78 -6.13 -4.60
N GLY A 363 -5.85 -6.72 -5.34
CA GLY A 363 -4.91 -7.73 -4.83
C GLY A 363 -3.61 -7.20 -4.20
N MET A 364 -3.28 -5.90 -4.36
CA MET A 364 -2.02 -5.33 -3.85
C MET A 364 -2.10 -4.73 -2.43
N GLY A 365 -3.25 -4.84 -1.75
CA GLY A 365 -3.44 -4.27 -0.41
C GLY A 365 -3.52 -2.73 -0.39
N GLY A 366 -3.72 -2.10 -1.55
CA GLY A 366 -3.81 -0.65 -1.74
C GLY A 366 -5.24 -0.10 -1.69
N GLN A 367 -6.14 -0.70 -0.91
CA GLN A 367 -7.48 -0.15 -0.73
C GLN A 367 -7.42 0.98 0.29
N ALA A 368 -7.67 2.23 -0.14
CA ALA A 368 -7.86 3.34 0.77
C ALA A 368 -9.17 3.12 1.54
N ILE A 369 -9.08 2.73 2.82
CA ILE A 369 -10.24 2.51 3.68
C ILE A 369 -10.62 3.86 4.29
N VAL A 370 -11.75 4.40 3.85
CA VAL A 370 -12.28 5.64 4.42
C VAL A 370 -13.03 5.32 5.72
N THR A 371 -12.35 5.44 6.84
CA THR A 371 -12.91 5.25 8.18
C THR A 371 -13.57 6.54 8.69
N THR A 372 -14.56 6.41 9.58
CA THR A 372 -15.19 7.56 10.27
C THR A 372 -14.17 8.46 10.97
N SER A 373 -13.10 7.87 11.52
CA SER A 373 -11.98 8.60 12.12
C SER A 373 -11.27 9.51 11.11
N SER A 374 -10.97 9.00 9.91
CA SER A 374 -10.32 9.72 8.82
C SER A 374 -11.13 10.94 8.39
N MET A 375 -12.46 10.80 8.31
CA MET A 375 -13.38 11.90 7.99
C MET A 375 -13.37 12.98 9.07
N LEU A 376 -13.41 12.58 10.36
CA LEU A 376 -13.39 13.53 11.48
C LEU A 376 -12.07 14.30 11.54
N VAL A 377 -10.93 13.63 11.33
CA VAL A 377 -9.61 14.29 11.29
C VAL A 377 -9.55 15.30 10.14
N ALA A 378 -10.00 14.91 8.93
CA ALA A 378 -10.01 15.80 7.78
C ALA A 378 -10.89 17.05 8.00
N LEU A 379 -12.08 16.89 8.59
CA LEU A 379 -12.98 17.99 8.93
C LEU A 379 -12.39 18.91 10.01
N LEU A 380 -11.76 18.33 11.03
CA LEU A 380 -11.12 19.08 12.10
C LEU A 380 -9.96 19.92 11.58
N VAL A 381 -9.13 19.34 10.69
CA VAL A 381 -8.06 20.09 10.00
C VAL A 381 -8.64 21.23 9.17
N ALA A 382 -9.71 21.00 8.40
CA ALA A 382 -10.36 22.04 7.60
C ALA A 382 -10.88 23.21 8.46
N LEU A 383 -11.51 22.89 9.60
CA LEU A 383 -12.02 23.87 10.55
C LEU A 383 -10.88 24.67 11.20
N LEU A 384 -9.80 24.01 11.64
CA LEU A 384 -8.64 24.68 12.22
C LEU A 384 -7.95 25.60 11.21
N VAL A 385 -7.70 25.13 9.99
CA VAL A 385 -7.09 25.93 8.92
C VAL A 385 -7.95 27.14 8.60
N GLY A 386 -9.28 26.97 8.51
CA GLY A 386 -10.21 28.07 8.29
C GLY A 386 -10.16 29.12 9.40
N MET A 387 -10.18 28.69 10.67
CA MET A 387 -10.06 29.61 11.80
C MET A 387 -8.71 30.34 11.82
N LEU A 388 -7.61 29.62 11.62
CA LEU A 388 -6.25 30.19 11.60
C LEU A 388 -6.10 31.24 10.50
N ALA A 389 -6.59 30.95 9.29
CA ALA A 389 -6.62 31.91 8.18
C ALA A 389 -7.44 33.17 8.50
N GLY A 390 -8.51 33.01 9.27
CA GLY A 390 -9.41 34.09 9.68
C GLY A 390 -8.89 34.97 10.82
N VAL A 391 -7.85 34.55 11.57
CA VAL A 391 -7.38 35.28 12.78
C VAL A 391 -6.99 36.72 12.45
N ILE A 392 -6.15 36.93 11.44
CA ILE A 392 -5.64 38.26 11.09
C ILE A 392 -6.77 39.22 10.66
N PRO A 393 -7.63 38.87 9.67
CA PRO A 393 -8.73 39.74 9.27
C PRO A 393 -9.76 39.95 10.39
N ALA A 394 -10.10 38.91 11.16
CA ALA A 394 -11.02 39.02 12.30
C ALA A 394 -10.47 39.97 13.38
N TYR A 395 -9.16 39.91 13.64
CA TYR A 395 -8.50 40.81 14.57
C TYR A 395 -8.54 42.26 14.09
N LYS A 396 -8.23 42.52 12.81
CA LYS A 396 -8.36 43.87 12.25
C LYS A 396 -9.80 44.40 12.35
N ALA A 397 -10.79 43.57 12.00
CA ALA A 397 -12.21 43.93 12.12
C ALA A 397 -12.59 44.30 13.56
N SER A 398 -12.13 43.52 14.55
CA SER A 398 -12.41 43.77 15.96
C SER A 398 -11.84 45.08 16.48
N ARG A 399 -10.77 45.62 15.86
CA ARG A 399 -10.08 46.84 16.28
C ARG A 399 -10.50 48.10 15.52
N LEU A 400 -11.43 48.00 14.56
CA LEU A 400 -12.00 49.17 13.89
C LEU A 400 -12.61 50.15 14.90
N LYS A 401 -12.29 51.44 14.78
CA LYS A 401 -12.87 52.49 15.62
C LYS A 401 -14.26 52.85 15.09
N PRO A 402 -15.30 53.01 15.94
CA PRO A 402 -16.67 53.30 15.48
C PRO A 402 -16.75 54.58 14.65
N VAL A 403 -15.99 55.61 15.01
CA VAL A 403 -15.95 56.91 14.32
C VAL A 403 -15.41 56.76 12.89
N ASP A 404 -14.33 56.01 12.71
CA ASP A 404 -13.73 55.78 11.39
C ASP A 404 -14.63 54.90 10.51
N ALA A 405 -15.31 53.92 11.12
CA ALA A 405 -16.18 52.99 10.40
C ALA A 405 -17.50 53.62 9.90
N LEU A 406 -18.01 54.65 10.59
CA LEU A 406 -19.23 55.38 10.19
C LEU A 406 -18.96 56.49 9.16
N ARG A 407 -17.71 56.92 9.03
CA ARG A 407 -17.27 57.97 8.10
C ARG A 407 -16.83 57.41 6.73
N TYR A 408 -16.81 56.08 6.61
CA TYR A 408 -16.50 55.37 5.37
C TYR A 408 -17.74 55.40 4.47
N GLU A 409 -17.63 56.02 3.28
CA GLU A 409 -18.64 55.95 2.20
C GLU A 409 -18.52 54.66 1.41
#